data_AF-A0A2I0INF4-F1
#
_entry.id   AF-A0A2I0INF4-F1
#
_cell.length_a   1.000
_cell.length_b   1.000
_cell.length_c   1.000
_cell.angle_alpha   90.00
_cell.angle_beta   90.00
_cell.angle_gamma   90.00
#
_symmetry.space_group_name_H-M   'P 1'
#
loop_
_entity.id
_entity.type
_entity.pdbx_description
1 polymer ?
#
loop_
_entity_poly.entity_id
_entity_poly.type
_entity_poly.pdbx_seq_one_letter_code
_entity_poly.pdbx_strand_id
1 'polypeptide(L)'
;MDSSRRAVESYWRSRMIDAATSDEDKVTPVYKLEEICELLRSSHVSIVKDVSEFMLKRLDHKSPLVKQKALRLIKYAVGKSGAEFRREMQRHSVAVKHQNWFPKWAYGN
;
A
#
# COMPACT_ATOMS: atom_id res chain seq x y z
N MET A 1 -25.09 12.94 7.18
CA MET A 1 -25.03 11.48 6.98
C MET A 1 -23.80 11.02 6.18
N ASP A 2 -23.03 11.91 5.53
CA ASP A 2 -21.85 11.53 4.73
C ASP A 2 -20.56 11.20 5.51
N SER A 3 -20.47 11.52 6.80
CA SER A 3 -19.27 11.20 7.59
C SER A 3 -19.20 9.70 7.90
N SER A 4 -20.30 9.09 8.35
CA SER A 4 -20.36 7.67 8.68
C SER A 4 -20.10 6.77 7.47
N ARG A 5 -20.65 7.13 6.29
CA ARG A 5 -20.41 6.39 5.05
C ARG A 5 -18.94 6.40 4.65
N ARG A 6 -18.29 7.57 4.69
CA ARG A 6 -16.85 7.71 4.40
C ARG A 6 -15.98 6.93 5.38
N ALA A 7 -16.33 6.92 6.66
CA ALA A 7 -15.61 6.15 7.68
C ALA A 7 -15.70 4.63 7.41
N VAL A 8 -16.90 4.14 7.06
CA VAL A 8 -17.10 2.72 6.70
C VAL A 8 -16.30 2.35 5.45
N GLU A 9 -16.35 3.17 4.40
CA GLU A 9 -15.57 2.93 3.17
C GLU A 9 -14.06 2.92 3.45
N SER A 10 -13.56 3.85 4.26
CA SER A 10 -12.15 3.90 4.67
C SER A 10 -11.75 2.66 5.49
N TYR A 11 -12.63 2.21 6.40
CA TYR A 11 -12.42 0.97 7.15
C TYR A 11 -12.29 -0.26 6.22
N TRP A 12 -13.15 -0.39 5.22
CA TRP A 12 -13.06 -1.49 4.25
C TRP A 12 -11.75 -1.46 3.46
N ARG A 13 -11.28 -0.28 3.06
CA ARG A 13 -9.97 -0.13 2.41
C ARG A 13 -8.82 -0.59 3.30
N SER A 14 -8.85 -0.23 4.58
CA SER A 14 -7.86 -0.69 5.56
C SER A 14 -7.87 -2.22 5.72
N ARG A 15 -9.06 -2.83 5.80
CA ARG A 15 -9.21 -4.30 5.91
C ARG A 15 -8.67 -5.05 4.70
N MET A 16 -8.76 -4.47 3.50
CA MET A 16 -8.15 -5.03 2.30
C MET A 16 -6.62 -5.11 2.42
N ILE A 17 -5.99 -4.07 2.97
CA ILE A 17 -4.54 -4.04 3.22
C ILE A 17 -4.15 -5.03 4.32
N ASP A 18 -4.91 -5.11 5.41
CA ASP A 18 -4.69 -6.11 6.47
C ASP A 18 -4.73 -7.53 5.91
N ALA A 19 -5.70 -7.84 5.05
CA ALA A 19 -5.85 -9.17 4.45
C ALA A 19 -4.70 -9.50 3.48
N ALA A 20 -4.21 -8.52 2.73
CA ALA A 20 -3.05 -8.68 1.85
C ALA A 20 -1.72 -8.78 2.60
N THR A 21 -1.69 -8.38 3.88
CA THR A 21 -0.48 -8.34 4.72
C THR A 21 -0.68 -9.06 6.06
N SER A 22 -1.42 -10.16 6.05
CA SER A 22 -1.67 -10.97 7.25
C SER A 22 -0.38 -11.61 7.77
N ASP A 23 -0.35 -11.94 9.06
CA ASP A 23 0.79 -12.57 9.74
C ASP A 23 0.89 -14.09 9.50
N GLU A 24 0.12 -14.62 8.56
CA GLU A 24 0.19 -16.03 8.19
C GLU A 24 1.42 -16.29 7.31
N ASP A 25 2.06 -17.44 7.43
CA ASP A 25 3.25 -17.77 6.61
C ASP A 25 2.93 -18.05 5.12
N LYS A 26 1.65 -17.96 4.74
CA LYS A 26 1.24 -18.07 3.34
C LYS A 26 1.54 -16.79 2.56
N VAL A 27 2.10 -16.95 1.37
CA VAL A 27 2.34 -15.86 0.43
C VAL A 27 1.01 -15.27 -0.04
N THR A 28 0.90 -13.94 -0.04
CA THR A 28 -0.28 -13.25 -0.57
C THR A 28 -0.44 -13.56 -2.06
N PRO A 29 -1.60 -14.11 -2.49
CA PRO A 29 -1.85 -14.37 -3.90
C PRO A 29 -1.82 -13.10 -4.73
N VAL A 30 -1.34 -13.20 -5.98
CA VAL A 30 -1.18 -12.05 -6.88
C VAL A 30 -2.51 -11.35 -7.16
N TYR A 31 -3.63 -12.08 -7.28
CA TYR A 31 -4.93 -11.48 -7.54
C TYR A 31 -5.34 -10.47 -6.46
N LYS A 32 -5.01 -10.71 -5.18
CA LYS A 32 -5.29 -9.76 -4.09
C LYS A 32 -4.45 -8.49 -4.20
N LEU A 33 -3.22 -8.60 -4.70
CA LEU A 33 -2.38 -7.44 -4.97
C LEU A 33 -2.93 -6.65 -6.17
N GLU A 34 -3.42 -7.34 -7.19
CA GLU A 34 -4.01 -6.73 -8.38
C GLU A 34 -5.32 -6.00 -8.07
N GLU A 35 -6.18 -6.54 -7.21
CA GLU A 35 -7.41 -5.87 -6.72
C GLU A 35 -7.08 -4.51 -6.08
N ILE A 36 -6.02 -4.45 -5.27
CA ILE A 36 -5.54 -3.19 -4.68
C ILE A 36 -5.01 -2.24 -5.75
N CYS A 37 -4.31 -2.75 -6.77
CA CYS A 37 -3.82 -1.92 -7.88
C CYS A 37 -4.96 -1.36 -8.73
N GLU A 38 -6.00 -2.14 -9.00
CA GLU A 38 -7.21 -1.71 -9.71
C GLU A 38 -7.95 -0.64 -8.91
N LEU A 39 -8.10 -0.82 -7.59
CA LEU A 39 -8.65 0.21 -6.71
C LEU A 39 -7.86 1.51 -6.83
N LEU A 40 -6.53 1.45 -6.74
CA LEU A 40 -5.68 2.65 -6.84
C LEU A 40 -5.77 3.34 -8.21
N ARG A 41 -5.88 2.59 -9.31
CA ARG A 41 -6.01 3.15 -10.67
C ARG A 41 -7.35 3.81 -10.93
N SER A 42 -8.42 3.22 -10.40
CA SER A 42 -9.80 3.66 -10.65
C SER A 42 -10.27 4.75 -9.68
N SER A 43 -9.49 5.05 -8.64
CA SER A 43 -9.91 5.94 -7.55
C SER A 43 -9.34 7.34 -7.65
N HIS A 44 -10.06 8.28 -7.03
CA HIS A 44 -9.61 9.65 -6.82
C HIS A 44 -8.38 9.72 -5.90
N VAL A 45 -7.57 10.78 -6.03
CA VAL A 45 -6.32 10.99 -5.27
C VAL A 45 -6.51 10.90 -3.74
N SER A 46 -7.68 11.30 -3.21
CA SER A 46 -7.98 11.17 -1.78
C SER A 46 -7.98 9.71 -1.31
N ILE A 47 -8.50 8.79 -2.13
CA ILE A 47 -8.50 7.35 -1.83
C ILE A 47 -7.08 6.79 -1.98
N VAL A 48 -6.33 7.24 -2.98
CA VAL A 48 -4.92 6.85 -3.15
C VAL A 48 -4.11 7.21 -1.91
N LYS A 49 -4.34 8.39 -1.33
CA LYS A 49 -3.72 8.81 -0.06
C LYS A 49 -4.11 7.88 1.09
N ASP A 50 -5.40 7.65 1.33
CA ASP A 50 -5.87 6.74 2.38
C ASP A 50 -5.21 5.36 2.28
N VAL A 51 -5.23 4.75 1.09
CA VAL A 51 -4.67 3.40 0.86
C VAL A 51 -3.15 3.41 1.07
N SER A 52 -2.47 4.46 0.61
CA SER A 52 -1.03 4.63 0.82
C SER A 52 -0.67 4.68 2.30
N GLU A 53 -1.42 5.44 3.11
CA GLU A 53 -1.22 5.53 4.56
C GLU A 53 -1.42 4.18 5.24
N PHE A 54 -2.46 3.42 4.87
CA PHE A 54 -2.67 2.08 5.42
C PHE A 54 -1.51 1.15 5.10
N MET A 55 -1.00 1.16 3.87
CA MET A 55 0.15 0.34 3.46
C MET A 55 1.43 0.72 4.22
N LEU A 56 1.69 2.02 4.38
CA LEU A 56 2.85 2.52 5.12
C LEU A 56 2.79 2.17 6.60
N LYS A 57 1.60 2.28 7.22
CA LYS A 57 1.39 1.90 8.63
C LYS A 57 1.70 0.43 8.90
N ARG A 58 1.60 -0.46 7.90
CA ARG A 58 1.99 -1.88 8.05
C ARG A 58 3.50 -2.06 8.26
N LEU A 59 4.34 -1.09 7.86
CA LEU A 59 5.79 -1.13 8.07
C LEU A 59 6.19 -0.97 9.54
N ASP A 60 5.30 -0.38 10.35
CA ASP A 60 5.49 -0.22 11.80
C ASP A 60 4.99 -1.43 12.62
N HIS A 61 4.43 -2.45 11.95
CA HIS A 61 3.86 -3.62 12.62
C HIS A 61 4.94 -4.47 13.34
N LYS A 62 4.63 -5.11 14.47
CA LYS A 62 5.63 -5.90 15.22
C LYS A 62 6.15 -7.13 14.47
N SER A 63 5.28 -7.79 13.71
CA SER A 63 5.65 -8.97 12.92
C SER A 63 6.51 -8.61 11.69
N PRO A 64 7.66 -9.29 11.49
CA PRO A 64 8.48 -9.13 10.29
C PRO A 64 7.76 -9.63 9.02
N LEU A 65 6.90 -10.64 9.11
CA LEU A 65 6.15 -11.16 7.96
C LEU A 65 5.19 -10.12 7.40
N VAL A 66 4.49 -9.41 8.30
CA VAL A 66 3.59 -8.31 7.92
C VAL A 66 4.37 -7.22 7.20
N LYS A 67 5.52 -6.80 7.73
CA LYS A 67 6.38 -5.79 7.09
C LYS A 67 6.83 -6.24 5.70
N GLN A 68 7.30 -7.48 5.58
CA GLN A 68 7.76 -8.03 4.29
C GLN A 68 6.64 -8.06 3.25
N LYS A 69 5.42 -8.47 3.64
CA LYS A 69 4.26 -8.47 2.74
C LYS A 69 3.83 -7.06 2.34
N ALA A 70 3.88 -6.11 3.26
CA ALA A 70 3.61 -4.70 2.98
C ALA A 70 4.61 -4.14 1.95
N LEU A 71 5.92 -4.42 2.12
CA LEU A 71 6.94 -4.04 1.16
C LEU A 71 6.71 -4.67 -0.23
N ARG A 72 6.36 -5.97 -0.27
CA ARG A 72 6.02 -6.66 -1.52
C ARG A 72 4.82 -6.01 -2.22
N LEU A 73 3.78 -5.68 -1.47
CA LEU A 73 2.60 -4.99 -1.99
C LEU A 73 2.94 -3.60 -2.51
N ILE A 74 3.68 -2.78 -1.74
CA ILE A 74 4.12 -1.44 -2.16
C ILE A 74 4.90 -1.53 -3.47
N LYS A 75 5.89 -2.44 -3.55
CA LYS A 75 6.69 -2.66 -4.76
C LYS A 75 5.82 -3.03 -5.96
N TYR A 76 4.87 -3.94 -5.77
CA TYR A 76 3.96 -4.38 -6.82
C TYR A 76 3.08 -3.22 -7.33
N ALA A 77 2.50 -2.45 -6.40
CA ALA A 77 1.63 -1.33 -6.69
C ALA A 77 2.35 -0.15 -7.37
N VAL A 78 3.60 0.16 -7.01
CA VAL A 78 4.39 1.23 -7.68
C VAL A 78 4.52 1.01 -9.20
N GLY A 79 4.61 -0.26 -9.61
CA GLY A 79 4.68 -0.64 -11.02
C GLY A 79 3.34 -0.66 -11.76
N LYS A 80 2.20 -0.60 -11.06
CA LYS A 80 0.87 -0.94 -11.62
C LYS A 80 -0.25 0.05 -11.30
N SER A 81 -0.09 0.93 -10.31
CA SER A 81 -1.19 1.74 -9.74
C SER A 81 -1.27 3.18 -10.23
N GLY A 82 -0.39 3.60 -11.14
CA GLY A 82 -0.36 4.95 -11.73
C GLY A 82 0.53 5.96 -11.00
N ALA A 83 0.57 7.19 -11.55
CA ALA A 83 1.52 8.23 -11.14
C ALA A 83 1.22 8.82 -9.75
N GLU A 84 -0.05 8.91 -9.34
CA GLU A 84 -0.42 9.43 -8.02
C GLU A 84 0.15 8.58 -6.89
N PHE A 85 -0.05 7.26 -6.96
CA PHE A 85 0.47 6.34 -5.95
C PHE A 85 2.01 6.39 -5.89
N ARG A 86 2.67 6.46 -7.05
CA ARG A 86 4.13 6.61 -7.12
C ARG A 86 4.60 7.89 -6.42
N ARG A 87 3.89 9.01 -6.62
CA ARG A 87 4.19 10.29 -5.93
C ARG A 87 4.05 10.18 -4.42
N GLU A 88 2.98 9.54 -3.92
CA GLU A 88 2.83 9.32 -2.48
C GLU A 88 3.99 8.50 -1.92
N MET A 89 4.37 7.40 -2.58
CA MET A 89 5.52 6.58 -2.13
C MET A 89 6.85 7.36 -2.15
N GLN A 90 7.04 8.28 -3.08
CA GLN A 90 8.22 9.16 -3.12
C GLN A 90 8.23 10.15 -1.95
N ARG A 91 7.08 10.76 -1.59
CA ARG A 91 6.96 11.66 -0.43
C ARG A 91 7.27 10.94 0.88
N HIS A 92 6.81 9.70 1.00
CA HIS A 92 7.07 8.86 2.17
C HIS A 92 8.38 8.07 2.08
N SER A 93 9.28 8.45 1.16
CA SER A 93 10.51 7.71 0.91
C SER A 93 11.41 7.60 2.15
N VAL A 94 11.32 8.45 3.17
CA VAL A 94 12.10 8.28 4.42
C VAL A 94 11.69 7.01 5.16
N ALA A 95 10.39 6.74 5.28
CA ALA A 95 9.87 5.52 5.91
C ALA A 95 10.29 4.25 5.15
N VAL A 96 10.42 4.37 3.83
CA VAL A 96 10.85 3.25 2.96
C VAL A 96 12.39 3.16 2.84
N LYS A 97 13.11 4.28 2.95
CA LYS A 97 14.58 4.41 2.85
C LYS A 97 15.27 3.96 4.12
N HIS A 98 14.69 4.18 5.30
CA HIS A 98 15.27 3.67 6.55
C HIS A 98 15.41 2.14 6.52
N GLN A 99 14.62 1.48 5.68
CA GLN A 99 14.69 0.04 5.44
C GLN A 99 15.57 -0.35 4.24
N ASN A 100 16.20 0.60 3.54
CA ASN A 100 17.22 0.43 2.48
C ASN A 100 16.77 -0.37 1.23
N TRP A 101 15.55 -0.12 0.69
CA TRP A 101 14.89 -1.07 -0.22
C TRP A 101 14.40 -0.56 -1.60
N PHE A 102 14.61 0.69 -1.98
CA PHE A 102 14.33 1.11 -3.36
C PHE A 102 15.50 0.77 -4.30
N PRO A 103 15.32 -0.08 -5.33
CA PRO A 103 16.35 -0.27 -6.34
C PRO A 103 16.54 1.04 -7.13
N LYS A 104 17.75 1.26 -7.66
CA LYS A 104 18.16 2.50 -8.35
C LYS A 104 17.16 3.05 -9.40
N TRP A 105 16.30 2.22 -9.99
CA TRP A 105 15.27 2.66 -10.95
C TRP A 105 14.10 3.46 -10.36
N ALA A 106 13.88 3.46 -9.04
CA ALA A 106 12.86 4.29 -8.39
C ALA A 106 13.27 5.77 -8.25
N TYR A 107 14.57 6.03 -8.37
CA TYR A 107 15.16 7.36 -8.48
C TYR A 107 15.44 7.58 -9.97
N GLY A 108 14.44 8.07 -10.71
CA GLY A 108 14.53 8.21 -12.17
C GLY A 108 15.88 8.75 -12.63
N ASN A 109 16.45 8.06 -13.63
CA ASN A 109 17.31 8.68 -14.63
C ASN A 109 16.40 9.28 -15.70
#